data_AF-A0A0K0CVA6-F1
#
_entry.id   AF-A0A0K0CVA6-F1
#
_cell.length_a   1.000
_cell.length_b   1.000
_cell.length_c   1.000
_cell.angle_alpha   90.00
_cell.angle_beta   90.00
_cell.angle_gamma   90.00
#
_symmetry.space_group_name_H-M   'P 1'
#
loop_
_entity.id
_entity.type
_entity.pdbx_description
1 polymer ?
#
loop_
_entity_poly.entity_id
_entity_poly.type
_entity_poly.pdbx_seq_one_letter_code
_entity_poly.pdbx_strand_id
1 'polypeptide(L)'
;LQKEISRCLQFSAGDEEIDLVPLDEFYASAPESISRPEVTKANEHEQRLARLTWEVAQRKALLDTLTEQEGRRNVLTSSINGKEQRLKSLRSKISTLMTAAKPVQEALGVGNASASSAEQRSLFSLLPHDLSVLYVQAEAYRDIMEGKIDTVV
;
A
#
# COMPACT_ATOMS: atom_id res chain seq x y z
N LEU A 1 -38.45 31.02 -43.93
CA LEU A 1 -38.94 29.82 -43.21
C LEU A 1 -38.23 28.55 -43.69
N GLN A 2 -38.41 28.06 -44.92
CA GLN A 2 -37.75 26.79 -45.33
C GLN A 2 -36.21 26.79 -45.23
N LYS A 3 -35.55 27.89 -45.62
CA LYS A 3 -34.08 28.03 -45.46
C LYS A 3 -33.62 28.01 -44.00
N GLU A 4 -34.44 28.51 -43.09
CA GLU A 4 -34.17 28.50 -41.64
C GLU A 4 -34.32 27.08 -41.08
N ILE A 5 -35.39 26.37 -41.49
CA ILE A 5 -35.66 24.97 -41.11
C ILE A 5 -34.52 24.06 -41.56
N SER A 6 -34.06 24.20 -42.82
CA SER A 6 -32.92 23.42 -43.31
C SER A 6 -31.63 23.69 -42.53
N ARG A 7 -31.41 24.93 -42.11
CA ARG A 7 -30.25 25.29 -41.28
C ARG A 7 -30.35 24.66 -39.88
N CYS A 8 -31.53 24.65 -39.27
CA CYS A 8 -31.73 24.02 -37.96
C CYS A 8 -31.60 22.49 -38.00
N LEU A 9 -32.04 21.83 -39.08
CA LEU A 9 -31.90 20.38 -39.25
C LEU A 9 -30.48 19.92 -39.54
N GLN A 10 -29.60 20.82 -39.97
CA GLN A 10 -28.17 20.55 -40.16
C GLN A 10 -27.37 20.64 -38.85
N PHE A 11 -28.03 20.95 -37.74
CA PHE A 11 -27.40 20.89 -36.43
C PHE A 11 -27.13 19.43 -36.08
N SER A 12 -25.85 19.06 -36.09
CA SER A 12 -25.36 17.83 -35.48
C SER A 12 -24.65 18.21 -34.19
N ALA A 13 -25.03 17.56 -33.10
CA ALA A 13 -24.41 17.79 -31.81
C ALA A 13 -23.15 16.92 -31.71
N GLY A 14 -22.02 17.50 -31.29
CA GLY A 14 -20.74 16.80 -31.24
C GLY A 14 -20.67 15.63 -30.25
N ASP A 15 -21.75 15.35 -29.50
CA ASP A 15 -21.88 14.23 -28.59
C ASP A 15 -22.56 13.00 -29.24
N GLU A 16 -22.97 13.07 -30.51
CA GLU A 16 -23.66 11.98 -31.22
C GLU A 16 -22.84 10.68 -31.26
N GLU A 17 -21.50 10.77 -31.30
CA GLU A 17 -20.57 9.62 -31.36
C GLU A 17 -20.05 9.13 -29.99
N ILE A 18 -20.58 9.64 -28.87
CA ILE A 18 -20.10 9.19 -27.55
C ILE A 18 -20.58 7.76 -27.29
N ASP A 19 -19.63 6.83 -27.18
CA ASP A 19 -19.88 5.47 -26.73
C ASP A 19 -20.33 5.47 -25.27
N LEU A 20 -21.56 4.99 -25.06
CA LEU A 20 -22.18 4.89 -23.75
C LEU A 20 -22.29 3.42 -23.32
N VAL A 21 -22.25 3.19 -22.00
CA VAL A 21 -22.45 1.89 -21.35
C VAL A 21 -23.71 1.22 -21.92
N PRO A 22 -23.64 -0.05 -22.36
CA PRO A 22 -24.78 -0.77 -22.92
C PRO A 22 -26.02 -0.69 -22.04
N LEU A 23 -27.21 -0.70 -22.66
CA LEU A 23 -28.47 -0.54 -21.94
C LEU A 23 -28.68 -1.61 -20.87
N ASP A 24 -28.31 -2.85 -21.16
CA ASP A 24 -28.44 -3.97 -20.23
C ASP A 24 -27.58 -3.77 -18.99
N GLU A 25 -26.34 -3.30 -19.17
CA GLU A 25 -25.41 -3.01 -18.07
C GLU A 25 -25.84 -1.77 -17.29
N PHE A 26 -26.36 -0.74 -17.97
CA PHE A 26 -26.91 0.45 -17.33
C PHE A 26 -28.07 0.10 -16.40
N TYR A 27 -29.08 -0.64 -16.86
CA TYR A 27 -30.21 -1.01 -16.01
C TYR A 27 -29.86 -2.03 -14.93
N ALA A 28 -28.79 -2.81 -15.09
CA ALA A 28 -28.30 -3.73 -14.07
C ALA A 28 -27.48 -3.05 -12.97
N SER A 29 -26.71 -2.01 -13.32
CA SER A 29 -25.74 -1.38 -12.41
C SER A 29 -26.21 -0.04 -11.82
N ALA A 30 -27.03 0.72 -12.56
CA ALA A 30 -27.44 2.06 -12.14
C ALA A 30 -28.55 2.00 -11.07
N PRO A 31 -28.41 2.77 -9.97
CA PRO A 31 -29.45 2.90 -8.96
C PRO A 31 -30.78 3.37 -9.53
N GLU A 32 -31.89 2.91 -8.95
CA GLU A 32 -33.25 3.28 -9.38
C GLU A 32 -33.51 4.80 -9.39
N SER A 33 -32.81 5.55 -8.53
CA SER A 33 -32.88 7.01 -8.48
C SER A 33 -32.40 7.68 -9.77
N ILE A 34 -31.48 7.04 -10.50
CA ILE A 34 -30.91 7.52 -11.77
C ILE A 34 -31.55 6.77 -12.95
N SER A 35 -31.65 5.44 -12.87
CA SER A 35 -32.10 4.61 -14.00
C SER A 35 -33.58 4.80 -14.36
N ARG A 36 -34.43 5.10 -13.36
CA ARG A 36 -35.84 5.49 -13.52
C ARG A 36 -36.56 4.76 -14.67
N PRO A 37 -36.64 3.41 -14.62
CA PRO A 37 -37.09 2.61 -15.76
C PRO A 37 -38.49 2.96 -16.25
N GLU A 38 -39.36 3.45 -15.38
CA GLU A 38 -40.73 3.91 -15.71
C GLU A 38 -40.75 5.06 -16.72
N VAL A 39 -39.74 5.94 -16.71
CA VAL A 39 -39.63 7.10 -17.60
C VAL A 39 -38.65 6.82 -18.74
N THR A 40 -37.51 6.23 -18.43
CA THR A 40 -36.42 6.03 -19.39
C THR A 40 -36.71 4.95 -20.42
N LYS A 41 -37.58 3.96 -20.13
CA LYS A 41 -37.99 2.98 -21.15
C LYS A 41 -39.01 3.52 -22.14
N ALA A 42 -39.75 4.56 -21.78
CA ALA A 42 -40.76 5.18 -22.62
C ALA A 42 -40.23 6.35 -23.45
N ASN A 43 -39.08 6.93 -23.07
CA ASN A 43 -38.50 8.11 -23.71
C ASN A 43 -36.99 7.95 -23.91
N GLU A 44 -36.56 7.86 -25.17
CA GLU A 44 -35.16 7.69 -25.57
C GLU A 44 -34.26 8.86 -25.12
N HIS A 45 -34.79 10.09 -25.11
CA HIS A 45 -34.03 11.25 -24.67
C HIS A 45 -33.72 11.18 -23.17
N GLU A 46 -34.73 10.88 -22.35
CA GLU A 46 -34.57 10.69 -20.91
C GLU A 46 -33.66 9.50 -20.60
N GLN A 47 -33.73 8.44 -21.40
CA GLN A 47 -32.81 7.31 -21.30
C GLN A 47 -31.35 7.71 -21.52
N ARG A 48 -31.07 8.49 -22.58
CA ARG A 48 -29.73 8.98 -22.88
C ARG A 48 -29.20 9.89 -21.77
N LEU A 49 -30.03 10.80 -21.25
CA LEU A 49 -29.67 11.67 -20.13
C LEU A 49 -29.36 10.89 -18.85
N ALA A 50 -30.16 9.88 -18.53
CA ALA A 50 -29.95 9.04 -17.35
C ALA A 50 -28.65 8.23 -17.47
N ARG A 51 -28.36 7.67 -18.65
CA ARG A 51 -27.09 6.97 -18.94
C ARG A 51 -25.88 7.89 -18.76
N LEU A 52 -25.92 9.09 -19.35
CA LEU A 52 -24.85 10.08 -19.22
C LEU A 52 -24.63 10.46 -17.75
N THR A 53 -25.72 10.69 -17.00
CA THR A 53 -25.66 11.04 -15.58
C THR A 53 -25.00 9.92 -14.76
N TRP A 54 -25.37 8.67 -15.03
CA TRP A 54 -24.78 7.51 -14.36
C TRP A 54 -23.28 7.39 -14.64
N GLU A 55 -22.87 7.50 -15.90
CA GLU A 55 -21.45 7.41 -16.23
C GLU A 55 -20.62 8.55 -15.64
N VAL A 56 -21.16 9.77 -15.59
CA VAL A 56 -20.46 10.88 -14.93
C VAL A 56 -20.29 10.57 -13.44
N ALA A 57 -21.31 10.01 -12.78
CA ALA A 57 -21.21 9.60 -11.38
C ALA A 57 -20.16 8.48 -11.19
N GLN A 58 -20.15 7.48 -12.06
CA GLN A 58 -19.17 6.39 -12.04
C GLN A 58 -17.75 6.90 -12.26
N ARG A 59 -17.52 7.77 -13.26
CA ARG A 59 -16.21 8.37 -13.54
C ARG A 59 -15.72 9.19 -12.34
N LYS A 60 -16.60 9.94 -11.67
CA LYS A 60 -16.25 10.67 -10.43
C LYS A 60 -15.83 9.72 -9.31
N ALA A 61 -16.62 8.69 -9.03
CA ALA A 61 -16.29 7.72 -7.99
C ALA A 61 -14.97 6.97 -8.26
N LEU A 62 -14.72 6.62 -9.52
CA LEU A 62 -13.44 6.02 -9.94
C LEU A 62 -12.28 6.98 -9.77
N LEU A 63 -12.46 8.25 -10.13
CA LEU A 63 -11.44 9.28 -9.94
C LEU A 63 -11.13 9.48 -8.45
N ASP A 64 -12.15 9.58 -7.60
CA ASP A 64 -11.98 9.72 -6.14
C ASP A 64 -11.18 8.52 -5.59
N THR A 65 -11.56 7.30 -5.96
CA THR A 65 -10.83 6.09 -5.57
C THR A 65 -9.39 6.11 -6.06
N LEU A 66 -9.17 6.51 -7.32
CA LEU A 66 -7.82 6.62 -7.89
C LEU A 66 -6.97 7.61 -7.09
N THR A 67 -7.50 8.81 -6.80
CA THR A 67 -6.78 9.83 -6.03
C THR A 67 -6.44 9.35 -4.62
N GLU A 68 -7.34 8.61 -3.97
CA GLU A 68 -7.07 8.00 -2.66
C GLU A 68 -5.93 6.98 -2.74
N GLN A 69 -5.97 6.07 -3.73
CA GLN A 69 -4.92 5.06 -3.90
C GLN A 69 -3.57 5.67 -4.24
N GLU A 70 -3.54 6.72 -5.06
CA GLU A 70 -2.32 7.46 -5.34
C GLU A 70 -1.75 8.16 -4.11
N GLY A 71 -2.62 8.73 -3.27
CA GLY A 71 -2.24 9.28 -1.97
C GLY A 71 -1.57 8.23 -1.07
N ARG A 72 -2.21 7.07 -0.91
CA ARG A 72 -1.68 5.94 -0.13
C ARG A 72 -0.35 5.43 -0.69
N ARG A 73 -0.25 5.28 -2.01
CA ARG A 73 1.00 4.90 -2.71
C ARG A 73 2.12 5.87 -2.36
N ASN A 74 1.87 7.18 -2.45
CA ASN A 74 2.88 8.19 -2.20
C ASN A 74 3.38 8.17 -0.75
N VAL A 75 2.48 7.99 0.23
CA VAL A 75 2.83 7.84 1.65
C VAL A 75 3.70 6.60 1.87
N LEU A 76 3.33 5.46 1.29
CA LEU A 76 4.10 4.22 1.39
C LEU A 76 5.49 4.37 0.76
N THR A 77 5.58 4.94 -0.44
CA THR A 77 6.86 5.20 -1.11
C THR A 77 7.77 6.08 -0.27
N SER A 78 7.23 7.15 0.33
CA SER A 78 8.00 8.02 1.23
C SER A 78 8.49 7.27 2.48
N SER A 79 7.63 6.43 3.08
CA SER A 79 8.01 5.58 4.22
C SER A 79 9.11 4.58 3.88
N ILE A 80 9.03 3.94 2.71
CA ILE A 80 10.04 3.00 2.20
C ILE A 80 11.37 3.73 2.03
N ASN A 81 11.38 4.85 1.30
CA ASN A 81 12.59 5.64 1.08
C ASN A 81 13.23 6.09 2.40
N GLY A 82 12.42 6.53 3.37
CA GLY A 82 12.89 6.91 4.70
C GLY A 82 13.52 5.73 5.47
N LYS A 83 12.90 4.54 5.41
CA LYS A 83 13.45 3.32 6.03
C LYS A 83 14.74 2.86 5.34
N GLU A 84 14.82 2.90 4.02
CA GLU A 84 16.03 2.56 3.27
C GLU A 84 17.19 3.49 3.61
N GLN A 85 16.95 4.80 3.70
CA GLN A 85 17.98 5.76 4.08
C GLN A 85 18.47 5.51 5.51
N ARG A 86 17.55 5.22 6.45
CA ARG A 86 17.92 4.83 7.82
C ARG A 86 18.77 3.56 7.83
N LEU A 87 18.38 2.52 7.10
CA LEU A 87 19.14 1.27 6.99
C LEU A 87 20.54 1.49 6.39
N LYS A 88 20.65 2.28 5.33
CA LYS A 88 21.95 2.67 4.74
C LYS A 88 22.83 3.40 5.77
N SER A 89 22.26 4.35 6.51
CA SER A 89 22.99 5.06 7.57
C SER A 89 23.45 4.13 8.70
N LEU A 90 22.59 3.19 9.11
CA LEU A 90 22.86 2.27 10.21
C LEU A 90 23.94 1.28 9.82
N ARG A 91 23.89 0.73 8.60
CA ARG A 91 24.94 -0.14 8.05
C ARG A 91 26.32 0.52 8.09
N SER A 92 26.39 1.79 7.67
CA SER A 92 27.64 2.56 7.73
C SER A 92 28.14 2.72 9.17
N LYS A 93 27.26 3.14 10.10
CA LYS A 93 27.61 3.28 11.52
C LYS A 93 28.10 1.95 12.15
N ILE A 94 27.40 0.84 11.87
CA ILE A 94 27.80 -0.49 12.33
C ILE A 94 29.17 -0.87 11.76
N SER A 95 29.42 -0.62 10.47
CA SER A 95 30.74 -0.87 9.87
C SER A 95 31.85 -0.08 10.57
N THR A 96 31.62 1.19 10.87
CA THR A 96 32.58 2.02 11.62
C THR A 96 32.81 1.48 13.03
N LEU A 97 31.73 1.10 13.73
CA LEU A 97 31.81 0.51 15.06
C LEU A 97 32.62 -0.79 15.06
N MET A 98 32.37 -1.68 14.09
CA MET A 98 33.12 -2.94 13.94
C MET A 98 34.61 -2.69 13.73
N THR A 99 34.98 -1.74 12.87
CA THR A 99 36.39 -1.38 12.64
C THR A 99 37.04 -0.80 13.90
N ALA A 100 36.33 0.04 14.65
CA ALA A 100 36.83 0.64 15.88
C ALA A 100 36.95 -0.37 17.04
N ALA A 101 36.05 -1.36 17.10
CA ALA A 101 36.04 -2.40 18.14
C ALA A 101 37.07 -3.52 17.89
N LYS A 102 37.52 -3.70 16.64
CA LYS A 102 38.47 -4.75 16.24
C LYS A 102 39.73 -4.88 17.13
N PRO A 103 40.49 -3.82 17.44
CA PRO A 103 41.68 -3.97 18.29
C PRO A 103 41.36 -4.42 19.72
N VAL A 104 40.21 -4.00 20.27
CA VAL A 104 39.77 -4.45 21.60
C VAL A 104 39.34 -5.92 21.55
N GLN A 105 38.65 -6.33 20.49
CA GLN A 105 38.28 -7.72 20.27
C GLN A 105 39.51 -8.64 20.17
N GLU A 106 40.53 -8.22 19.42
CA GLU A 106 41.80 -8.93 19.30
C GLU A 106 42.55 -9.01 20.64
N ALA A 107 42.57 -7.92 21.41
CA ALA A 107 43.23 -7.87 22.71
C ALA A 107 42.56 -8.75 23.79
N LEU A 108 41.22 -8.86 23.75
CA LEU A 108 40.47 -9.69 24.69
C LEU A 108 40.41 -11.17 24.28
N GLY A 109 40.93 -11.53 23.10
CA GLY A 109 40.87 -12.91 22.59
C GLY A 109 39.44 -13.41 22.36
N VAL A 110 38.46 -12.50 22.31
CA VAL A 110 37.05 -12.82 22.11
C VAL A 110 36.88 -13.09 20.61
N GLY A 111 37.12 -14.33 20.21
CA GLY A 111 36.66 -14.85 18.93
C GLY A 111 35.15 -14.66 18.80
N ASN A 112 34.60 -14.79 17.59
CA ASN A 112 33.19 -14.65 17.27
C ASN A 112 32.37 -15.47 18.29
N ALA A 113 31.90 -14.83 19.37
CA ALA A 113 31.33 -15.54 20.49
C ALA A 113 30.16 -16.38 19.98
N SER A 114 30.24 -17.67 20.30
CA SER A 114 29.23 -18.71 20.19
C SER A 114 28.05 -18.29 19.33
N ALA A 115 28.04 -18.77 18.09
CA ALA A 115 26.87 -18.73 17.23
C ALA A 115 25.72 -19.42 17.96
N SER A 116 24.90 -18.64 18.69
CA SER A 116 23.56 -19.03 19.05
C SER A 116 22.91 -19.60 17.80
N SER A 117 22.34 -20.79 17.93
CA SER A 117 21.74 -21.51 16.80
C SER A 117 20.83 -20.56 16.03
N ALA A 118 20.79 -20.67 14.70
CA ALA A 118 19.94 -19.81 13.88
C ALA A 118 18.47 -19.82 14.34
N GLU A 119 18.04 -20.93 14.95
CA GLU A 119 16.73 -21.13 15.58
C GLU A 119 16.54 -20.23 16.81
N GLN A 120 17.48 -20.20 17.75
CA GLN A 120 17.44 -19.29 18.90
C GLN A 120 17.37 -17.81 18.47
N ARG A 121 18.08 -17.42 17.41
CA ARG A 121 18.00 -16.05 16.85
C ARG A 121 16.63 -15.66 16.33
N SER A 122 15.90 -16.61 15.74
CA SER A 122 14.53 -16.36 15.30
C SER A 122 13.58 -16.15 16.48
N LEU A 123 13.73 -16.94 17.55
CA LEU A 123 12.96 -16.78 18.78
C LEU A 123 13.28 -15.46 19.48
N PHE A 124 14.54 -14.99 19.49
CA PHE A 124 14.91 -13.68 20.05
C PHE A 124 14.21 -12.50 19.39
N SER A 125 13.94 -12.58 18.09
CA SER A 125 13.26 -11.49 17.38
C SER A 125 11.81 -11.28 17.82
N LEU A 126 11.23 -12.28 18.49
CA LEU A 126 9.86 -12.26 19.02
C LEU A 126 9.80 -11.79 20.48
N LEU A 127 10.94 -11.73 21.19
CA LEU A 127 10.95 -11.32 22.59
C LEU A 127 10.80 -9.80 22.75
N PRO A 128 10.01 -9.34 23.73
CA PRO A 128 10.05 -7.97 24.22
C PRO A 128 11.48 -7.54 24.60
N HIS A 129 11.77 -6.25 24.42
CA HIS A 129 13.13 -5.72 24.60
C HIS A 129 13.75 -6.08 25.96
N ASP A 130 13.01 -5.91 27.05
CA ASP A 130 13.52 -6.16 28.40
C ASP A 130 13.91 -7.63 28.64
N LEU A 131 13.14 -8.56 28.05
CA LEU A 131 13.42 -9.99 28.14
C LEU A 131 14.62 -10.39 27.27
N SER A 132 14.82 -9.72 26.13
CA SER A 132 16.00 -9.95 25.30
C SER A 132 17.31 -9.59 26.02
N VAL A 133 17.30 -8.52 26.81
CA VAL A 133 18.46 -8.09 27.61
C VAL A 133 18.77 -9.09 28.72
N LEU A 134 17.74 -9.50 29.47
CA LEU A 134 17.88 -10.51 30.54
C LEU A 134 18.43 -11.83 30.01
N TYR A 135 17.96 -12.26 28.85
CA TYR A 135 18.43 -13.49 28.22
C TYR A 135 19.91 -13.40 27.81
N VAL A 136 20.33 -12.30 27.15
CA VAL A 136 21.74 -12.10 26.76
C VAL A 136 22.65 -12.09 28.00
N GLN A 137 22.19 -11.51 29.11
CA GLN A 137 22.91 -11.55 30.37
C GLN A 137 22.98 -12.97 30.94
N ALA A 138 21.88 -13.72 30.95
CA ALA A 138 21.82 -15.08 31.45
C ALA A 138 22.73 -16.05 30.65
N GLU A 139 22.75 -15.91 29.31
CA GLU A 139 23.69 -16.61 28.43
C GLU A 139 25.14 -16.29 28.76
N ALA A 140 25.48 -15.00 28.88
CA ALA A 140 26.84 -14.58 29.23
C ALA A 140 27.27 -15.16 30.58
N TYR A 141 26.37 -15.20 31.57
CA TYR A 141 26.65 -15.83 32.87
C TYR A 141 26.81 -17.34 32.76
N ARG A 142 26.01 -18.03 31.94
CA ARG A 142 26.17 -19.47 31.72
C ARG A 142 27.52 -19.79 31.10
N ASP A 143 27.95 -19.02 30.11
CA ASP A 143 29.23 -19.22 29.43
C ASP A 143 30.42 -18.99 30.40
N ILE A 144 30.31 -18.04 31.34
CA ILE A 144 31.29 -17.83 32.42
C ILE A 144 31.29 -18.99 33.43
N MET A 145 30.13 -19.56 33.72
CA MET A 145 29.94 -20.58 34.77
C MET A 145 30.04 -22.03 34.28
N GLU A 146 30.53 -22.25 33.05
CA GLU A 146 30.70 -23.57 32.41
C GLU A 146 29.40 -24.42 32.41
N GLY A 147 28.25 -23.80 32.13
CA GLY A 147 26.99 -24.55 31.92
C GLY A 147 26.26 -24.98 33.20
N LYS A 148 26.55 -24.39 34.36
CA LYS A 148 25.78 -24.65 35.60
C LYS A 148 24.40 -23.99 35.64
N ILE A 149 24.01 -23.27 34.58
CA ILE A 149 22.75 -22.54 34.46
C ILE A 149 22.13 -22.93 33.13
N ASP A 150 20.97 -23.59 33.15
CA ASP A 150 20.20 -23.86 31.95
C ASP A 150 19.24 -22.70 31.67
N THR A 151 19.40 -22.08 30.51
CA THR A 151 18.48 -21.08 29.97
C THR A 151 17.67 -21.72 28.86
N VAL A 152 16.40 -21.99 29.10
CA VAL A 152 15.45 -22.45 28.08
C VAL A 152 14.73 -21.22 27.53
N VAL A 153 14.82 -21.01 26.21
CA VAL A 153 14.01 -20.02 25.46
C VAL A 153 12.72 -20.69 25.01
#